data_AF-A0A7G8IXY2-F1
#
_entry.id   AF-A0A7G8IXY2-F1
#
_cell.length_a   1.000
_cell.length_b   1.000
_cell.length_c   1.000
_cell.angle_alpha   90.00
_cell.angle_beta   90.00
_cell.angle_gamma   90.00
#
_symmetry.space_group_name_H-M   'P 1'
#
loop_
_entity.id
_entity.type
_entity.pdbx_description
1 polymer ?
#
loop_
_entity_poly.entity_id
_entity_poly.type
_entity_poly.pdbx_seq_one_letter_code
_entity_poly.pdbx_strand_id
1 'polypeptide(L)' 'MTAVLLQCACPGCTCAVEESTAMRRGNQLFCSQACANGHTNREPCHDHEPCGCNCAG' A
#
# COMPACT_ATOMS: atom_id res chain seq x y z
N MET A 1 16.43 -8.58 -14.92
CA MET A 1 16.31 -8.00 -13.57
C MET A 1 15.03 -8.55 -12.97
N THR A 2 15.08 -9.16 -11.78
CA THR A 2 13.91 -9.73 -11.10
C THR A 2 13.20 -8.63 -10.32
N ALA A 3 11.93 -8.37 -10.64
CA ALA A 3 11.08 -7.52 -9.83
C ALA A 3 10.87 -8.17 -8.46
N VAL A 4 11.28 -7.49 -7.39
CA VAL A 4 11.00 -7.93 -6.02
C VAL A 4 9.63 -7.42 -5.64
N LEU A 5 8.63 -8.32 -5.69
CA LEU A 5 7.27 -8.04 -5.25
C LEU A 5 7.19 -8.24 -3.74
N LEU A 6 6.85 -7.17 -3.02
CA LEU A 6 6.69 -7.12 -1.57
C LEU A 6 5.24 -6.83 -1.23
N GLN A 7 4.82 -7.32 -0.08
CA GLN A 7 3.47 -7.08 0.41
C GLN A 7 3.35 -5.66 0.95
N CYS A 8 2.25 -4.98 0.66
CA CYS A 8 1.94 -3.70 1.29
C CYS A 8 1.92 -3.85 2.82
N ALA A 9 2.57 -2.93 3.53
CA ALA A 9 2.69 -2.96 4.98
C ALA A 9 1.40 -2.56 5.74
N CYS A 10 0.30 -2.30 5.03
CA CYS A 10 -0.97 -1.95 5.65
C CYS A 10 -1.66 -3.23 6.18
N PRO A 11 -2.10 -3.25 7.45
CA PRO A 11 -2.80 -4.39 8.01
C PRO A 11 -4.16 -4.55 7.29
N GLY A 12 -4.30 -5.64 6.54
CA GLY A 12 -5.49 -5.93 5.72
C GLY A 12 -5.35 -5.59 4.24
N CYS A 13 -4.21 -5.02 3.80
CA CYS A 13 -3.94 -4.83 2.38
C CYS A 13 -3.24 -6.08 1.82
N THR A 14 -3.84 -6.68 0.80
CA THR A 14 -3.27 -7.85 0.11
C THR A 14 -2.49 -7.49 -1.17
N CYS A 15 -2.27 -6.20 -1.43
CA CYS A 15 -1.58 -5.73 -2.63
C CYS A 15 -0.08 -6.12 -2.62
N ALA A 16 0.35 -6.74 -3.72
CA ALA A 16 1.76 -6.92 -4.04
C ALA A 16 2.28 -5.68 -4.76
N VAL A 17 3.40 -5.14 -4.30
CA VAL A 17 4.00 -3.90 -4.81
C VAL A 17 5.47 -4.16 -5.09
N GLU A 18 5.99 -3.62 -6.18
CA GLU A 18 7.42 -3.77 -6.45
C GLU A 18 8.21 -2.82 -5.57
N GLU A 19 9.29 -3.29 -4.94
CA GLU A 19 10.14 -2.41 -4.10
C GLU A 19 10.61 -1.16 -4.85
N SER A 20 10.85 -1.30 -6.15
CA SER A 20 11.33 -0.24 -7.05
C SER A 20 10.29 0.86 -7.34
N THR A 21 9.00 0.54 -7.28
CA THR A 21 7.89 1.47 -7.62
C THR A 21 6.98 1.78 -6.43
N ALA A 22 7.08 1.00 -5.36
CA ALA A 22 6.31 1.16 -4.15
C ALA A 22 6.69 2.43 -3.38
N MET A 23 5.71 2.97 -2.65
CA MET A 23 5.97 4.07 -1.72
C MET A 23 6.67 3.53 -0.47
N ARG A 24 7.94 3.91 -0.29
CA ARG A 24 8.67 3.61 0.94
C ARG A 24 8.51 4.72 1.96
N ARG A 25 8.00 4.39 3.16
CA ARG A 25 7.98 5.26 4.35
C ARG A 25 8.78 4.58 5.46
N GLY A 26 9.98 5.11 5.71
CA GLY A 26 10.91 4.51 6.66
C GLY A 26 11.33 3.09 6.21
N ASN A 27 10.91 2.09 6.97
CA ASN A 27 11.17 0.67 6.74
C ASN A 27 9.96 -0.10 6.18
N GLN A 28 8.86 0.59 5.88
CA GLN A 28 7.63 -0.02 5.37
C GLN A 28 7.39 0.41 3.92
N LEU A 29 6.85 -0.51 3.12
CA LEU A 29 6.49 -0.31 1.72
C LEU A 29 4.97 -0.33 1.58
N PHE A 30 4.45 0.59 0.76
CA PHE A 30 3.02 0.80 0.59
C PHE A 30 2.67 0.86 -0.89
N CYS A 31 1.48 0.35 -1.24
CA CYS A 31 0.97 0.38 -2.61
C CYS A 31 0.55 1.77 -3.07
N SER A 32 0.21 2.65 -2.12
CA SER A 32 -0.28 3.98 -2.38
C SER A 32 -0.02 4.90 -1.20
N GLN A 33 -0.10 6.21 -1.44
CA GLN A 33 0.01 7.23 -0.42
C GLN A 33 -1.10 7.11 0.62
N ALA A 34 -2.29 6.66 0.22
CA ALA A 34 -3.40 6.39 1.13
C ALA A 34 -3.01 5.35 2.18
N CYS A 35 -2.44 4.21 1.78
CA CYS A 35 -1.99 3.18 2.71
C CYS A 35 -0.81 3.65 3.58
N ALA A 36 0.11 4.43 3.00
CA ALA A 36 1.22 5.04 3.74
C ALA A 36 0.78 6.03 4.82
N ASN A 37 -0.34 6.73 4.60
CA ASN A 37 -0.95 7.64 5.56
C ASN A 37 -2.01 6.95 6.44
N GLY A 38 -2.31 5.66 6.21
CA GLY A 38 -3.34 4.92 6.95
C GLY A 38 -4.76 5.40 6.66
N HIS A 39 -5.11 5.66 5.39
CA HIS A 39 -6.46 6.04 4.96
C HIS A 39 -7.09 7.18 5.79
N THR A 40 -6.32 8.22 6.16
CA THR A 40 -6.80 9.33 7.02
C THR A 40 -8.06 10.01 6.47
N ASN A 41 -8.17 10.12 5.14
CA ASN A 41 -9.34 10.67 4.45
C ASN A 41 -10.33 9.61 3.93
N ARG A 42 -10.17 8.34 4.34
CA ARG A 42 -10.90 7.18 3.80
C ARG A 42 -10.75 7.01 2.28
N GLU A 43 -9.64 7.49 1.73
CA GLU A 43 -9.30 7.33 0.32
C GLU A 43 -8.95 5.87 0.04
N PRO A 44 -9.40 5.25 -1.06
CA PRO A 44 -9.06 3.86 -1.38
C PRO A 44 -7.56 3.69 -1.69
N CYS A 45 -7.05 2.46 -1.54
CA CYS A 45 -5.66 2.12 -1.90
C CYS A 45 -5.41 2.31 -3.41
N HIS A 46 -6.40 1.94 -4.24
CA HIS A 46 -6.38 2.03 -5.69
C HIS A 46 -7.76 2.46 -6.21
N ASP A 47 -7.81 3.31 -7.23
CA ASP A 47 -9.06 3.78 -7.86
C ASP A 47 -9.83 2.67 -8.59
N HIS A 48 -9.13 1.66 -9.13
CA HIS A 48 -9.74 0.64 -9.99
C HIS A 48 -10.25 -0.60 -9.24
N GLU A 49 -9.57 -1.01 -8.17
CA GLU A 49 -9.92 -2.18 -7.35
C GLU A 49 -9.52 -1.84 -5.92
N PRO A 50 -10.42 -1.18 -5.16
CA PRO A 50 -10.15 -0.95 -3.75
C PRO A 50 -10.04 -2.32 -3.10
N CYS A 51 -8.83 -2.66 -2.68
CA CYS A 51 -8.47 -3.87 -1.95
C CYS A 51 -9.22 -4.04 -0.60
N GLY A 52 -10.17 -3.15 -0.29
CA GLY A 52 -10.97 -3.15 0.93
C GLY A 52 -10.18 -2.80 2.18
N CYS A 53 -8.88 -2.47 2.06
CA CYS A 53 -8.08 -2.11 3.21
C CYS A 53 -8.54 -0.75 3.74
N ASN A 54 -8.89 -0.76 5.02
CA ASN A 54 -9.39 0.41 5.72
C ASN A 54 -8.50 0.60 6.95
N CYS A 55 -7.18 0.65 6.73
CA CYS A 55 -6.19 0.83 7.79
C CYS A 55 -6.18 2.26 8.37
N ALA A 56 -7.37 2.86 8.48
CA ALA A 56 -7.68 3.95 9.38
C ALA A 56 -7.20 3.54 10.77
N GLY A 57 -6.14 4.20 11.23
CA GLY A 57 -5.71 4.12 12.62
C GLY A 57 -6.83 4.50 13.57
#